data_AF-A0A6A4XNH8-F1
#
_entry.id   AF-A0A6A4XNH8-F1
#
_cell.length_a   1.000
_cell.length_b   1.000
_cell.length_c   1.000
_cell.angle_alpha   90.00
_cell.angle_beta   90.00
_cell.angle_gamma   90.00
#
_symmetry.space_group_name_H-M   'P 1'
#
loop_
_entity.id
_entity.type
_entity.pdbx_description
1 polymer ?
#
loop_
_entity_poly.entity_id
_entity_poly.type
_entity_poly.pdbx_seq_one_letter_code
_entity_poly.pdbx_strand_id
1 'polypeptide(L)' 'MFRAHSSAVRPLLTDANKYAQLKFALSYVGETMEFDSMMDVIHLDEKWFYLTKTTRKFYLVPGEKEPDRKCKSKR' A
#
# COMPACT_ATOMS: atom_id res chain seq x y z
N MET A 1 11.16 26.68 -14.38
CA MET A 1 11.02 26.71 -12.91
C MET A 1 10.84 25.27 -12.42
N PHE A 2 11.59 24.84 -11.40
CA PHE A 2 11.45 23.49 -10.85
C PHE A 2 10.17 23.38 -10.01
N ARG A 3 9.48 22.23 -10.09
CA ARG A 3 8.30 21.93 -9.27
C ARG A 3 8.65 20.86 -8.25
N ALA A 4 8.29 21.09 -6.98
CA ALA A 4 8.38 20.06 -5.95
C ALA A 4 7.28 19.00 -6.13
N HIS A 5 7.66 17.73 -6.02
CA HIS A 5 6.76 16.58 -6.12
C HIS A 5 7.06 15.59 -4.98
N SER A 6 6.05 15.26 -4.18
CA SER A 6 6.16 14.25 -3.12
C SER A 6 5.69 12.90 -3.66
N SER A 7 6.58 11.92 -3.70
CA SER A 7 6.27 10.58 -4.20
C SER A 7 6.46 9.53 -3.10
N ALA A 8 5.37 8.87 -2.74
CA ALA A 8 5.35 7.74 -1.82
C ALA A 8 5.48 6.42 -2.58
N VAL A 9 6.19 5.45 -2.00
CA VAL A 9 6.22 4.08 -2.54
C VAL A 9 4.83 3.47 -2.40
N ARG A 10 4.27 3.03 -3.51
CA ARG A 10 2.97 2.34 -3.54
C ARG A 10 3.18 0.84 -3.78
N PRO A 11 2.37 -0.04 -3.16
CA PRO A 11 2.43 -1.46 -3.47
C PRO A 11 2.00 -1.69 -4.92
N LEU A 12 2.75 -2.52 -5.63
CA LEU A 12 2.35 -3.01 -6.95
C LEU A 12 1.34 -4.15 -6.77
N LEU A 13 0.05 -3.84 -6.92
CA LEU A 13 -1.03 -4.83 -6.83
C LEU A 13 -1.46 -5.28 -8.22
N THR A 14 -1.41 -6.60 -8.47
CA THR A 14 -2.07 -7.23 -9.61
C THR A 14 -3.57 -7.31 -9.36
N ASP A 15 -4.38 -7.52 -10.39
CA ASP A 15 -5.83 -7.67 -10.20
C ASP A 15 -6.19 -8.91 -9.38
N ALA A 16 -5.38 -9.99 -9.50
CA ALA A 16 -5.48 -11.15 -8.61
C ALA A 16 -5.24 -10.79 -7.14
N ASN A 17 -4.22 -9.96 -6.85
CA ASN A 17 -3.95 -9.52 -5.47
C ASN A 17 -5.11 -8.70 -4.90
N LYS A 18 -5.69 -7.80 -5.71
CA LYS A 18 -6.86 -7.00 -5.30
C LYS A 18 -8.06 -7.90 -5.00
N TYR A 19 -8.32 -8.88 -5.85
CA TYR A 19 -9.42 -9.82 -5.66
C TYR A 19 -9.23 -10.70 -4.42
N ALA A 20 -8.00 -11.18 -4.18
CA ALA A 20 -7.66 -11.93 -2.97
C ALA A 20 -7.87 -11.09 -1.70
N GLN A 21 -7.44 -9.82 -1.71
CA GLN A 21 -7.66 -8.90 -0.59
C GLN A 21 -9.16 -8.63 -0.35
N LEU A 22 -9.94 -8.43 -1.40
CA LEU A 22 -11.38 -8.24 -1.30
C LEU A 22 -12.06 -9.47 -0.68
N LYS A 23 -11.73 -10.67 -1.18
CA LYS A 23 -12.26 -11.92 -0.63
C LYS A 23 -11.90 -12.12 0.84
N PHE A 24 -10.66 -11.82 1.21
CA PHE A 24 -10.20 -11.89 2.59
C PHE A 24 -10.95 -10.89 3.48
N ALA A 25 -11.12 -9.64 3.05
CA ALA A 25 -11.88 -8.67 3.84
C ALA A 25 -13.35 -9.09 4.01
N LEU A 26 -13.97 -9.61 2.94
CA LEU A 26 -15.36 -10.08 2.96
C LEU A 26 -15.57 -11.28 3.88
N SER A 27 -14.57 -12.13 4.12
CA SER A 27 -14.74 -13.26 5.05
C SER A 27 -14.91 -12.84 6.51
N TYR A 28 -14.66 -11.58 6.84
CA TYR A 28 -14.87 -11.01 8.18
C TYR A 28 -16.14 -10.16 8.26
N VAL A 29 -16.99 -10.14 7.22
CA VAL A 29 -18.27 -9.41 7.24
C VAL A 29 -19.38 -10.41 7.52
N GLY A 30 -20.10 -10.20 8.62
CA GLY A 30 -21.24 -11.02 9.03
C GLY A 30 -22.52 -10.71 8.25
N GLU A 31 -23.57 -11.50 8.50
CA GLU A 31 -24.87 -11.35 7.83
C GLU A 31 -25.53 -9.98 8.06
N THR A 32 -25.26 -9.35 9.21
CA THR A 32 -25.72 -8.00 9.56
C THR A 32 -24.95 -6.88 8.85
N MET A 33 -24.01 -7.23 7.96
CA MET A 33 -23.05 -6.32 7.32
C MET A 33 -22.11 -5.63 8.32
N GLU A 34 -21.95 -6.21 9.51
CA GLU A 34 -21.00 -5.78 10.52
C GLU A 34 -19.68 -6.54 10.37
N PHE A 35 -18.58 -5.86 10.64
CA PHE A 35 -17.26 -6.50 10.65
C PHE A 35 -17.05 -7.29 11.95
N ASP A 36 -16.37 -8.42 11.84
CA ASP A 36 -15.89 -9.20 12.97
C ASP A 36 -15.00 -8.33 13.88
N SER A 37 -15.27 -8.39 15.18
CA SER A 37 -14.53 -7.67 16.21
C SER A 37 -13.09 -8.17 16.40
N MET A 38 -12.77 -9.39 15.93
CA MET A 38 -11.46 -10.04 16.02
C MET A 38 -10.88 -10.09 17.45
N MET A 39 -11.73 -10.09 18.48
CA MET A 39 -11.30 -10.01 19.89
C MET A 39 -10.56 -11.27 20.37
N ASP A 40 -10.66 -12.37 19.64
CA ASP A 40 -9.95 -13.64 19.85
C ASP A 40 -8.75 -13.83 18.91
N VAL A 41 -8.41 -12.82 18.10
CA VAL A 41 -7.31 -12.87 17.14
C VAL A 41 -6.09 -12.11 17.65
N ILE A 42 -4.94 -12.78 17.69
CA ILE A 42 -3.65 -12.14 17.98
C ILE A 42 -2.95 -11.79 16.66
N HIS A 43 -2.84 -10.50 16.36
CA HIS A 43 -2.10 -10.03 15.19
C HIS A 43 -0.60 -9.89 15.50
N LEU A 44 0.22 -10.68 14.81
CA LEU A 44 1.68 -10.57 14.84
C LEU A 44 2.15 -9.95 13.52
N ASP A 45 2.93 -8.89 13.59
CA ASP A 45 3.53 -8.24 12.42
C ASP A 45 5.04 -8.07 12.61
N GLU A 46 5.79 -8.29 11.54
CA GLU A 46 7.22 -8.01 11.49
C GLU A 46 7.47 -6.77 10.64
N LYS A 47 8.01 -5.73 11.27
CA LYS A 47 8.32 -4.48 10.59
C LYS A 47 9.79 -4.41 10.21
N TRP A 48 10.08 -4.62 8.94
CA TRP A 48 11.41 -4.39 8.38
C TRP A 48 11.68 -2.89 8.17
N PHE A 49 12.87 -2.43 8.59
CA PHE A 49 13.33 -1.08 8.32
C PHE A 49 13.83 -0.97 6.87
N TYR A 50 13.35 0.04 6.15
CA TYR A 50 13.61 0.19 4.72
C TYR A 50 14.96 0.84 4.42
N LEU A 51 15.64 0.34 3.38
CA LEU A 51 16.80 0.99 2.76
C LEU A 51 16.45 2.33 2.10
N THR A 52 15.17 2.55 1.76
CA THR A 52 14.67 3.79 1.15
C THR A 52 13.51 4.39 1.93
N LYS A 53 13.46 5.72 2.04
CA LYS A 53 12.31 6.41 2.65
C LYS A 53 11.02 6.10 1.88
N THR A 54 9.96 5.75 2.63
CA THR A 54 8.61 5.50 2.11
C THR A 54 8.14 6.67 1.25
N THR A 55 8.34 7.90 1.73
CA THR A 55 8.04 9.13 0.99
C THR A 55 9.32 9.91 0.71
N ARG A 56 9.48 10.38 -0.53
CA ARG A 56 10.61 11.22 -0.95
C ARG A 56 10.10 12.44 -1.72
N LYS A 57 10.76 13.58 -1.54
CA LYS A 57 10.53 14.80 -2.33
C LYS A 57 11.50 14.82 -3.50
N PHE A 58 10.98 15.07 -4.71
CA PHE A 58 11.71 15.26 -5.95
C PHE A 58 11.47 16.67 -6.46
N TYR A 59 12.45 17.25 -7.16
CA TYR A 59 12.30 18.52 -7.86
C TYR A 59 12.37 18.22 -9.35
N LEU A 60 11.27 18.46 -10.06
CA LEU A 60 11.10 18.10 -11.47
C LEU A 60 11.29 19.32 -12.36
N VAL A 61 11.94 19.15 -13.51
CA VAL A 61 11.98 20.19 -14.55
C VAL A 61 10.66 20.28 -15.31
N PRO A 62 10.33 21.42 -15.96
CA PRO A 62 9.15 21.51 -16.79
C PRO A 62 9.11 20.43 -17.87
N GLY A 63 8.01 19.66 -17.93
CA GLY A 63 7.82 18.57 -18.89
C GLY A 63 8.34 17.20 -18.42
N GLU A 64 9.05 17.12 -17.29
CA GLU A 64 9.51 15.84 -16.74
C GLU A 64 8.35 15.03 -16.14
N LYS A 65 8.30 13.74 -16.47
CA LYS A 65 7.29 12.83 -15.97
C LYS A 65 7.53 12.54 -14.48
N GLU A 66 6.45 12.48 -13.72
CA GLU A 66 6.53 12.14 -12.30
C GLU A 66 7.09 10.73 -12.08
N PRO A 67 7.93 10.52 -11.04
CA PRO A 67 8.53 9.23 -10.77
C PRO A 67 7.48 8.22 -10.28
N ASP A 68 7.30 7.13 -11.04
CA ASP A 68 6.47 6.00 -10.60
C ASP A 68 7.24 5.13 -9.61
N ARG A 69 6.86 5.20 -8.34
CA ARG A 69 7.49 4.46 -7.24
C ARG A 69 6.60 3.32 -6.80
N LYS A 70 6.50 2.27 -7.62
CA LYS A 70 5.82 1.03 -7.26
C LYS A 70 6.83 -0.04 -6.88
N CYS A 71 6.56 -0.74 -5.78
CA CYS A 71 7.37 -1.88 -5.36
C CYS A 71 6.47 -3.08 -5.12
N LYS A 72 6.91 -4.26 -5.52
CA LYS A 72 6.30 -5.50 -5.06
C LYS A 72 6.62 -5.67 -3.58
N SER A 73 5.64 -6.19 -2.83
CA SER A 73 5.97 -6.77 -1.54
C SER A 73 7.00 -7.88 -1.75
N LYS A 74 7.86 -8.12 -0.76
CA LYS A 74 8.75 -9.30 -0.80
C LYS A 74 7.98 -10.62 -0.68
N ARG A 75 6.73 -10.54 -0.21
CA ARG A 75 5.80 -11.65 -0.08
C ARG A 75 5.22 -12.05 -1.43
#